data_AF-A0A968DXE5-F1
#
_entry.id   AF-A0A968DXE5-F1
#
_cell.length_a   1.000
_cell.length_b   1.000
_cell.length_c   1.000
_cell.angle_alpha   90.00
_cell.angle_beta   90.00
_cell.angle_gamma   90.00
#
_symmetry.space_group_name_H-M   'P 1'
#
loop_
_entity.id
_entity.type
_entity.pdbx_description
1 polymer ?
#
loop_
_entity_poly.entity_id
_entity_poly.type
_entity_poly.pdbx_seq_one_letter_code
_entity_poly.pdbx_strand_id
1 'polypeptide(L)'
;MYNYQNAGTDPAYRNTRGSYGIGILKTTDGGQTWSKSLDWSYNQQHGVWAVEVNPLNPNTVWAATTDGTYKSTDAGANWNQVHNVIMGMDLVINPMDTNMVFASYGNFQSN
;
A
#
# COMPACT_ATOMS: atom_id res chain seq x y z
N MET A 1 -0.77 -23.86 -23.92
CA MET A 1 0.28 -22.83 -24.01
C MET A 1 -0.46 -21.50 -23.89
N TYR A 2 -0.42 -20.74 -22.80
CA TYR A 2 0.66 -20.47 -21.84
C TYR A 2 0.29 -20.88 -20.41
N ASN A 3 1.18 -21.65 -19.76
CA ASN A 3 1.18 -21.85 -18.32
C ASN A 3 2.06 -20.75 -17.71
N TYR A 4 1.53 -19.99 -16.76
CA TYR A 4 2.38 -19.26 -15.81
C TYR A 4 2.23 -19.93 -14.45
N GLN A 5 3.33 -20.52 -14.00
CA GLN A 5 3.45 -21.27 -12.75
C GLN A 5 3.65 -20.32 -11.56
N ASN A 6 3.34 -20.86 -10.38
CA ASN A 6 3.66 -20.36 -9.04
C ASN A 6 2.66 -19.33 -8.47
N ALA A 7 1.45 -19.82 -8.19
CA ALA A 7 0.69 -19.31 -7.05
C ALA A 7 1.48 -19.64 -5.77
N GLY A 8 2.07 -18.61 -5.15
CA GLY A 8 2.72 -18.73 -3.85
C GLY A 8 1.71 -19.25 -2.82
N THR A 9 2.13 -20.25 -2.05
CA THR A 9 1.38 -20.81 -0.94
C THR A 9 1.39 -19.82 0.22
N ASP A 10 0.34 -19.02 0.37
CA ASP A 10 0.07 -18.30 1.63
C ASP A 10 -1.45 -18.23 1.88
N PRO A 11 -1.97 -18.59 3.06
CA PRO A 11 -3.40 -18.52 3.33
C PRO A 11 -3.86 -17.06 3.47
N ALA A 12 -4.35 -16.45 2.40
CA ALA A 12 -4.99 -15.14 2.45
C ALA A 12 -6.43 -15.25 2.97
N TYR A 13 -6.60 -15.39 4.28
CA TYR A 13 -7.91 -15.18 4.92
C TYR A 13 -8.15 -13.68 5.15
N ARG A 14 -8.69 -12.98 4.13
CA ARG A 14 -9.19 -11.59 4.30
C ARG A 14 -10.65 -11.61 4.75
N ASN A 15 -10.89 -11.43 6.05
CA ASN A 15 -12.21 -11.09 6.59
C ASN A 15 -12.12 -10.06 7.72
N THR A 16 -11.70 -8.84 7.41
CA THR A 16 -12.32 -7.61 7.95
C THR A 16 -12.21 -6.50 6.92
N ARG A 17 -13.33 -5.86 6.59
CA ARG A 17 -13.33 -4.59 5.86
C ARG A 17 -12.66 -3.55 6.78
N GLY A 18 -11.60 -2.92 6.27
CA GLY A 18 -10.77 -1.88 6.90
C GLY A 18 -11.17 -1.42 8.29
N SER A 19 -10.49 -1.93 9.32
CA SER A 19 -10.40 -1.19 10.57
C SER A 19 -9.55 0.05 10.31
N TYR A 20 -10.09 1.23 10.59
CA TYR A 20 -9.28 2.45 10.64
C TYR A 20 -8.06 2.22 11.51
N GLY A 21 -6.91 2.72 11.05
CA GLY A 21 -5.62 2.42 11.62
C GLY A 21 -4.82 3.67 11.95
N ILE A 22 -3.65 3.43 12.52
CA ILE A 22 -2.67 4.47 12.85
C ILE A 22 -1.68 4.72 11.71
N GLY A 23 -2.00 4.26 10.49
CA GLY A 23 -1.16 4.33 9.31
C GLY A 23 -0.21 3.12 9.16
N ILE A 24 1.06 3.38 8.82
CA ILE A 24 2.06 2.35 8.48
C ILE A 24 3.15 2.34 9.55
N LEU A 25 3.45 1.15 10.08
CA LEU A 25 4.64 0.91 10.91
C LEU A 25 5.77 0.32 10.05
N LYS A 26 7.00 0.70 10.33
CA LYS A 26 8.22 0.22 9.67
C LYS A 26 9.20 -0.33 10.69
N THR A 27 9.87 -1.41 10.31
CA THR A 27 11.05 -1.97 10.98
C THR A 27 12.25 -1.96 10.03
N THR A 28 13.45 -1.94 10.57
CA THR A 28 14.71 -2.15 9.82
C THR A 28 15.61 -3.21 10.45
N ASP A 29 15.15 -3.85 11.53
CA ASP A 29 15.93 -4.77 12.37
C ASP A 29 15.29 -6.17 12.42
N GLY A 30 14.54 -6.53 11.39
CA GLY A 30 13.85 -7.83 11.30
C GLY A 30 12.62 -7.94 12.19
N GLY A 31 12.04 -6.81 12.62
CA GLY A 31 10.82 -6.76 13.41
C GLY A 31 11.02 -6.70 14.92
N GLN A 32 12.26 -6.47 15.39
CA GLN A 32 12.55 -6.29 16.82
C GLN A 32 12.00 -4.94 17.32
N THR A 33 12.13 -3.90 16.51
CA THR A 33 11.55 -2.58 16.79
C THR A 33 10.73 -2.08 15.61
N TRP A 34 9.70 -1.29 15.93
CA TRP A 34 8.75 -0.72 14.97
C TRP A 34 8.58 0.77 15.27
N SER A 35 8.60 1.58 14.22
CA SER A 35 8.37 3.02 14.28
C SER A 35 7.27 3.42 13.30
N LYS A 36 6.51 4.46 13.61
CA LYS A 36 5.53 5.00 12.67
C LYS A 36 6.23 5.61 11.45
N SER A 37 5.75 5.26 10.26
CA SER A 37 6.25 5.72 8.96
C SER A 37 5.22 6.62 8.30
N LEU A 38 3.98 6.14 8.17
CA LEU A 38 2.83 6.99 7.91
C LEU A 38 2.12 7.17 9.24
N ASP A 39 2.33 8.32 9.89
CA ASP A 39 1.83 8.58 11.24
C ASP A 39 0.44 9.19 11.20
N TRP A 40 -0.56 8.32 11.25
CA TRP A 40 -1.94 8.73 11.48
C TRP A 40 -2.36 8.45 12.92
N SER A 41 -3.34 9.22 13.37
CA SER A 41 -4.15 8.92 14.54
C SER A 41 -5.38 8.12 14.14
N TYR A 42 -5.84 7.26 15.04
CA TYR A 42 -7.06 6.46 14.82
C TYR A 42 -8.29 7.33 14.49
N ASN A 43 -8.35 8.54 15.04
CA ASN A 43 -9.47 9.48 14.85
C ASN A 43 -9.58 10.04 13.44
N GLN A 44 -8.54 9.93 12.62
CA GLN A 44 -8.59 10.33 11.20
C GLN A 44 -9.43 9.38 10.35
N GLN A 45 -9.77 8.20 10.87
CA GLN A 45 -10.64 7.24 10.19
C GLN A 45 -10.10 6.86 8.79
N HIS A 46 -8.80 6.66 8.69
CA HIS A 46 -8.14 6.18 7.48
C HIS A 46 -7.64 4.74 7.65
N GLY A 47 -7.69 3.96 6.57
CA GLY A 47 -7.15 2.62 6.51
C GLY A 47 -6.13 2.48 5.39
N VAL A 48 -5.12 1.64 5.59
CA VAL A 48 -4.16 1.24 4.56
C VAL A 48 -4.51 -0.17 4.10
N TRP A 49 -4.63 -0.38 2.79
CA TRP A 49 -5.07 -1.64 2.19
C TRP A 49 -3.97 -2.38 1.45
N ALA A 50 -3.04 -1.66 0.84
CA ALA A 50 -1.86 -2.24 0.20
C ALA A 50 -0.64 -1.34 0.42
N VAL A 51 0.54 -1.96 0.52
CA VAL A 51 1.83 -1.29 0.53
C VAL A 51 2.75 -2.05 -0.41
N GLU A 52 3.27 -1.36 -1.42
CA GLU A 52 4.11 -1.94 -2.46
C GLU A 52 5.46 -1.23 -2.51
N VAL A 53 6.54 -2.00 -2.42
CA VAL A 53 7.91 -1.48 -2.53
C VAL A 53 8.36 -1.64 -3.97
N ASN A 54 8.88 -0.57 -4.56
CA ASN A 54 9.42 -0.63 -5.91
C ASN A 54 10.60 -1.62 -5.98
N PRO A 55 10.53 -2.67 -6.84
CA PRO A 55 11.53 -3.73 -6.88
C PRO A 55 12.88 -3.29 -7.47
N LEU A 56 12.92 -2.18 -8.23
CA LEU A 56 14.16 -1.63 -8.80
C LEU A 56 14.73 -0.47 -7.96
N ASN A 57 13.92 0.13 -7.08
CA ASN A 57 14.35 1.20 -6.19
C ASN A 57 13.58 1.16 -4.86
N PRO A 58 14.10 0.47 -3.83
CA PRO A 58 13.42 0.31 -2.54
C PRO A 58 13.14 1.61 -1.78
N ASN A 59 13.72 2.75 -2.18
CA ASN A 59 13.36 4.04 -1.61
C ASN A 59 11.98 4.51 -2.08
N THR A 60 11.49 4.00 -3.21
CA THR A 60 10.13 4.30 -3.69
C THR A 60 9.14 3.29 -3.14
N VAL A 61 8.19 3.75 -2.33
CA VAL A 61 7.14 2.92 -1.74
C VAL A 61 5.79 3.55 -2.05
N TRP A 62 4.81 2.73 -2.40
CA TRP A 62 3.44 3.14 -2.65
C TRP A 62 2.51 2.56 -1.59
N ALA A 63 1.46 3.29 -1.24
CA ALA A 63 0.43 2.82 -0.35
C ALA A 63 -0.95 3.14 -0.91
N ALA A 64 -1.82 2.13 -0.95
CA ALA A 64 -3.22 2.25 -1.30
C ALA A 64 -4.02 2.40 -0.01
N THR A 65 -4.77 3.48 0.12
CA THR A 65 -5.46 3.82 1.37
C THR A 65 -6.92 4.20 1.09
N THR A 66 -7.74 4.23 2.14
CA THR A 66 -9.13 4.68 2.06
C THR A 66 -9.25 6.13 1.59
N ASP A 67 -8.24 6.96 1.84
CA ASP A 67 -8.24 8.39 1.50
C ASP A 67 -7.45 8.70 0.22
N GLY A 68 -6.86 7.69 -0.44
CA GLY A 68 -6.16 7.85 -1.70
C GLY A 68 -4.85 7.08 -1.78
N THR A 69 -4.05 7.39 -2.79
CA THR A 69 -2.76 6.75 -3.02
C THR A 69 -1.63 7.65 -2.57
N TYR A 70 -0.78 7.10 -1.71
CA TYR A 70 0.40 7.76 -1.20
C TYR A 70 1.66 7.19 -1.82
N LYS A 71 2.67 8.03 -1.99
CA LYS A 71 4.00 7.67 -2.46
C LYS A 71 5.06 8.26 -1.55
N SER A 72 6.02 7.44 -1.15
CA SER A 72 7.28 7.85 -0.57
C SER A 72 8.41 7.67 -1.57
N THR A 73 9.42 8.54 -1.53
CA THR A 73 10.66 8.43 -2.31
C THR A 73 11.90 8.33 -1.43
N ASP A 74 11.72 8.12 -0.12
CA ASP A 74 12.75 8.04 0.91
C ASP A 74 12.51 6.85 1.87
N ALA A 75 12.06 5.73 1.30
CA ALA A 75 11.81 4.46 2.00
C ALA A 75 10.79 4.57 3.14
N GLY A 76 9.80 5.46 3.00
CA GLY A 76 8.74 5.68 4.00
C GLY A 76 9.14 6.62 5.12
N ALA A 77 10.16 7.47 4.97
CA ALA A 77 10.42 8.54 5.94
C ALA A 77 9.42 9.69 5.77
N ASN A 78 9.04 10.01 4.52
CA ASN A 78 8.00 10.97 4.17
C ASN A 78 7.06 10.40 3.11
N TRP A 79 5.80 10.81 3.15
CA TRP A 79 4.74 10.36 2.25
C TRP A 79 4.00 11.54 1.63
N ASN A 80 3.73 11.44 0.33
CA ASN A 80 2.93 12.42 -0.42
C ASN A 80 1.69 11.73 -0.99
N GLN A 81 0.51 12.33 -0.83
CA GLN A 81 -0.68 11.88 -1.53
C GLN A 81 -0.56 12.28 -3.01
N VAL A 82 -0.44 11.29 -3.89
CA VAL A 82 -0.21 11.50 -5.33
C VAL A 82 -1.48 11.28 -6.16
N HIS A 83 -2.50 10.68 -5.57
CA HIS A 83 -3.81 10.51 -6.16
C HIS A 83 -4.89 10.53 -5.07
N ASN A 84 -5.93 11.36 -5.26
CA ASN A 84 -6.96 11.63 -4.25
C ASN A 84 -8.28 10.90 -4.50
N VAL A 85 -8.33 9.95 -5.44
CA VAL A 85 -9.50 9.07 -5.56
C VAL A 85 -9.50 8.14 -4.36
N ILE A 86 -10.59 8.23 -3.59
CA ILE A 86 -10.77 7.47 -2.37
C ILE A 86 -10.86 5.97 -2.64
N MET A 87 -10.66 5.18 -1.59
CA MET A 87 -10.81 3.73 -1.61
C MET A 87 -9.85 3.03 -2.58
N GLY A 88 -8.56 3.36 -2.55
CA GLY A 88 -7.53 2.65 -3.31
C GLY A 88 -7.26 1.26 -2.72
N MET A 89 -7.79 0.21 -3.34
CA MET A 89 -7.89 -1.17 -2.86
C MET A 89 -6.60 -1.97 -2.97
N ASP A 90 -5.89 -1.80 -4.06
CA ASP A 90 -4.70 -2.59 -4.39
C ASP A 90 -3.78 -1.83 -5.34
N LEU A 91 -2.50 -2.20 -5.34
CA LEU A 91 -1.45 -1.63 -6.18
C LEU A 91 -0.60 -2.74 -6.77
N VAL A 92 -0.17 -2.58 -8.02
CA VAL A 92 0.85 -3.44 -8.63
C VAL A 92 1.84 -2.55 -9.38
N ILE A 93 3.12 -2.71 -9.06
CA ILE A 93 4.22 -2.04 -9.75
C ILE A 93 4.72 -2.98 -10.85
N ASN A 94 4.82 -2.51 -12.09
CA ASN A 94 5.44 -3.31 -13.14
C ASN A 94 6.93 -3.51 -12.81
N PRO A 95 7.41 -4.76 -12.67
CA PRO A 95 8.79 -5.04 -12.26
C PRO A 95 9.82 -4.69 -13.34
N MET A 96 9.40 -4.56 -14.60
CA MET A 96 10.29 -4.24 -15.73
C MET A 96 10.33 -2.74 -16.05
N ASP A 97 9.28 -2.00 -15.71
CA ASP A 97 9.20 -0.55 -15.83
C ASP A 97 8.42 0.03 -14.65
N THR A 98 9.15 0.47 -13.64
CA THR A 98 8.57 0.91 -12.37
C THR A 98 7.94 2.31 -12.43
N ASN A 99 7.91 2.94 -13.61
CA ASN A 99 7.07 4.11 -13.89
C ASN A 99 5.61 3.71 -14.14
N MET A 100 5.35 2.45 -14.49
CA MET A 100 4.01 1.93 -14.69
C MET A 100 3.50 1.25 -13.42
N VAL A 101 2.47 1.84 -12.82
CA VAL A 101 1.80 1.34 -11.62
C VAL A 101 0.31 1.22 -11.92
N PHE A 102 -0.26 0.05 -11.63
CA PHE A 102 -1.70 -0.17 -11.69
C PHE A 102 -2.27 -0.03 -10.28
N ALA A 103 -3.38 0.70 -10.16
CA ALA A 103 -4.10 0.87 -8.91
C ALA A 103 -5.58 0.53 -9.14
N SER A 104 -6.19 -0.21 -8.22
CA SER A 104 -7.62 -0.47 -8.24
C SER A 104 -8.32 0.38 -7.17
N TYR A 105 -9.53 0.86 -7.47
CA TYR A 105 -10.31 1.68 -6.55
C TYR A 105 -11.71 1.10 -6.37
N GLY A 106 -12.16 1.01 -5.12
CA GLY A 106 -13.53 0.66 -4.79
C GLY A 106 -14.40 1.90 -4.85
N ASN A 107 -15.07 2.16 -5.97
CA ASN A 107 -15.95 3.32 -6.04
C ASN A 107 -17.12 3.18 -5.06
N PHE A 108 -17.15 4.01 -4.02
CA PHE A 108 -18.31 4.18 -3.13
C PHE A 108 -19.13 5.44 -3.46
N GLN A 109 -18.71 6.24 -4.44
CA GLN A 109 -19.52 7.30 -5.02
C GLN A 109 -20.24 6.78 -6.26
N SER A 110 -21.27 5.96 -6.02
CA SER A 110 -22.43 6.03 -6.90
C SER A 110 -23.15 7.35 -6.59
N ASN A 111 -23.21 8.25 -7.56
CA ASN A 111 -24.34 9.19 -7.58
C ASN A 111 -25.63 8.41 -7.77
#